data_AF-A0AAD8WFY7-F1
#
_entry.id   AF-A0AAD8WFY7-F1
#
_cell.length_a   1.000
_cell.length_b   1.000
_cell.length_c   1.000
_cell.angle_alpha   90.00
_cell.angle_beta   90.00
_cell.angle_gamma   90.00
#
_symmetry.space_group_name_H-M   'P 1'
#
loop_
_entity.id
_entity.type
_entity.pdbx_description
1 polymer ?
#
loop_
_entity_poly.entity_id
_entity_poly.type
_entity_poly.pdbx_seq_one_letter_code
_entity_poly.pdbx_strand_id
1 'polypeptide(L)' 'MITASSARQSVHWHATYPPDHPIFTDPDGVKSKGWDSLKEACLDKQDVRLDMRRFRPVLKKAIAHIRANKL' A
#
# COMPACT_ATOMS: atom_id res chain seq x y z
N MET A 1 -16.80 -19.59 10.73
CA MET A 1 -15.54 -20.19 10.23
C MET A 1 -15.12 -19.40 9.01
N ILE A 2 -14.12 -18.51 9.16
CA ILE A 2 -13.34 -17.99 8.06
C ILE A 2 -11.91 -18.26 8.49
N THR A 3 -11.24 -19.14 7.75
CA THR A 3 -9.90 -19.65 8.07
C THR A 3 -8.90 -18.52 8.00
N ALA A 4 -8.19 -18.28 9.12
CA ALA A 4 -7.02 -17.44 9.14
C ALA A 4 -5.87 -18.17 8.42
N SER A 5 -5.77 -17.98 7.10
CA SER A 5 -4.57 -18.32 6.34
C SER A 5 -3.83 -17.03 6.01
N SER A 6 -3.15 -16.47 7.00
CA SER A 6 -2.17 -15.39 6.80
C SER A 6 -0.90 -15.73 7.57
N ALA A 7 -0.36 -16.90 7.25
CA ALA A 7 0.93 -17.37 7.74
C ALA A 7 1.77 -17.85 6.55
N ARG A 8 1.88 -17.04 5.48
CA ARG A 8 2.92 -17.20 4.45
C ARG A 8 2.95 -15.98 3.53
N GLN A 9 3.75 -14.96 3.83
CA GLN A 9 4.30 -14.00 2.83
C GLN A 9 5.17 -12.87 3.41
N SER A 10 5.37 -12.77 4.73
CA SER A 10 6.18 -11.70 5.32
C SER A 10 7.71 -11.77 5.06
N VAL A 11 8.20 -12.61 4.14
CA VAL A 11 9.65 -12.83 3.89
C VAL A 11 10.15 -12.48 2.49
N HIS A 12 9.31 -11.97 1.57
CA HIS A 12 9.74 -11.76 0.18
C HIS A 12 9.89 -10.29 -0.27
N TRP A 13 9.68 -9.30 0.60
CA TRP A 13 9.71 -7.87 0.19
C TRP A 13 11.00 -7.48 -0.54
N HIS A 14 12.15 -7.99 -0.07
CA HIS A 14 13.45 -7.81 -0.72
C HIS A 14 13.63 -8.59 -2.03
N ALA A 15 12.85 -9.64 -2.26
CA ALA A 15 12.88 -10.42 -3.50
C ALA A 15 12.05 -9.76 -4.61
N THR A 16 11.00 -9.00 -4.25
CA THR A 16 10.11 -8.38 -5.25
C THR A 16 10.64 -7.04 -5.77
N TYR A 17 11.31 -6.25 -4.92
CA TYR A 17 11.94 -4.99 -5.33
C TYR A 17 13.31 -4.82 -4.65
N PRO A 18 14.40 -5.33 -5.24
CA PRO A 18 15.73 -5.08 -4.73
C PRO A 18 16.10 -3.58 -4.79
N PRO A 19 17.09 -3.10 -4.03
CA PRO A 19 17.40 -1.66 -3.91
C PRO A 19 17.75 -0.97 -5.24
N ASP A 20 18.26 -1.73 -6.20
CA ASP A 20 18.62 -1.30 -7.55
C ASP A 20 17.45 -1.35 -8.55
N HIS A 21 16.26 -1.80 -8.11
CA HIS A 21 15.10 -1.94 -8.99
C HIS A 21 14.71 -0.59 -9.63
N PRO A 22 14.33 -0.57 -10.93
CA PRO A 22 13.99 0.65 -11.68
C PRO A 22 12.92 1.54 -11.03
N ILE A 23 12.07 0.99 -10.17
CA ILE A 23 11.10 1.81 -9.44
C ILE A 23 11.75 2.83 -8.48
N PHE A 24 12.97 2.54 -8.03
CA PHE A 24 13.76 3.42 -7.18
C PHE A 24 14.84 4.17 -7.96
N THR A 25 15.41 3.56 -9.01
CA THR A 25 16.56 4.10 -9.75
C THR A 25 16.19 4.84 -11.03
N ASP A 26 15.04 4.52 -11.65
CA ASP A 26 14.52 5.17 -12.86
C ASP A 26 12.98 5.26 -12.83
N PRO A 27 12.42 6.12 -11.97
CA PRO A 27 10.97 6.28 -11.85
C PRO A 27 10.32 6.83 -13.13
N ASP A 28 11.04 7.59 -13.95
CA ASP A 28 10.54 8.15 -15.20
C ASP A 28 10.39 7.07 -16.28
N GLY A 29 11.34 6.14 -16.38
CA GLY A 29 11.24 4.97 -17.24
C GLY A 29 10.15 3.97 -16.83
N VAL A 30 9.79 3.91 -15.54
CA VAL A 30 8.62 3.12 -15.09
C VAL A 30 7.32 3.83 -15.41
N LYS A 31 7.25 5.15 -15.21
CA LYS A 31 6.06 5.95 -15.54
C LYS A 31 5.76 5.95 -17.04
N SER A 32 6.77 5.95 -17.90
CA SER A 32 6.60 5.95 -19.35
C SER A 32 6.01 4.65 -19.92
N LYS A 33 6.05 3.55 -19.15
CA LYS A 33 5.41 2.26 -19.50
C LYS A 33 3.89 2.25 -19.32
N GLY A 34 3.33 3.32 -18.75
CA GLY A 34 1.89 3.51 -18.61
C GLY A 34 1.36 3.18 -17.21
N TRP A 35 0.07 3.48 -17.03
CA TRP A 35 -0.61 3.47 -15.73
C TRP A 35 -0.62 2.11 -15.06
N ASP A 36 -0.80 1.02 -15.81
CA ASP A 36 -0.89 -0.32 -15.23
C ASP A 36 0.43 -0.78 -14.60
N SER A 37 1.57 -0.46 -15.21
CA SER A 37 2.89 -0.75 -14.64
C SER A 37 3.16 0.04 -13.36
N LEU A 38 2.74 1.30 -13.32
CA LEU A 38 2.87 2.13 -12.13
C LEU A 38 1.94 1.65 -11.01
N LYS A 39 0.68 1.30 -11.35
CA LYS A 39 -0.32 0.81 -10.42
C LYS A 39 0.11 -0.52 -9.80
N GLU A 40 0.59 -1.46 -10.61
CA GLU A 40 1.03 -2.76 -10.11
C GLU A 40 2.16 -2.60 -9.08
N ALA A 41 3.08 -1.68 -9.34
CA ALA A 41 4.28 -1.53 -8.55
C ALA A 41 4.11 -0.63 -7.31
N CYS A 42 3.28 0.43 -7.41
CA CYS A 42 3.05 1.38 -6.33
C CYS A 42 1.74 1.18 -5.56
N LEU A 43 0.77 0.41 -6.07
CA LEU A 43 -0.57 0.34 -5.46
C LEU A 43 -1.01 -1.10 -5.21
N ASP A 44 -0.93 -1.99 -6.20
CA ASP A 44 -1.54 -3.33 -6.09
C ASP A 44 -0.72 -4.29 -5.23
N LYS A 45 0.62 -4.18 -5.26
CA LYS A 45 1.52 -5.07 -4.51
C LYS A 45 2.01 -4.47 -3.19
N GLN A 46 1.37 -3.42 -2.67
CA GLN A 46 1.77 -2.86 -1.38
C GLN A 46 1.16 -3.64 -0.20
N ASP A 47 2.01 -4.09 0.72
CA ASP A 47 1.58 -4.56 2.05
C ASP A 47 1.90 -3.49 3.09
N VAL A 48 1.01 -2.50 3.16
CA VAL A 48 1.19 -1.35 4.06
C VAL A 48 0.82 -1.77 5.48
N ARG A 49 1.84 -1.92 6.32
CA ARG A 49 1.65 -2.08 7.78
C ARG A 49 1.41 -0.72 8.42
N LEU A 50 0.14 -0.43 8.71
CA LEU A 50 -0.26 0.84 9.28
C LEU A 50 0.06 0.93 10.77
N ASP A 51 0.74 1.99 11.19
CA ASP A 51 0.88 2.33 12.60
C ASP A 51 -0.45 2.89 13.14
N MET A 52 -1.20 2.03 13.82
CA MET A 52 -2.50 2.39 14.37
C MET A 52 -2.43 3.45 15.47
N ARG A 53 -1.30 3.59 16.19
CA ARG A 53 -1.14 4.63 17.23
C ARG A 53 -1.08 6.00 16.57
N ARG A 54 -0.32 6.12 15.47
CA ARG A 54 -0.19 7.36 14.70
C ARG A 54 -1.42 7.65 13.85
N PHE A 55 -2.10 6.62 13.33
CA PHE A 55 -3.23 6.79 12.42
C PHE A 55 -4.56 7.11 13.14
N ARG A 56 -4.70 6.73 14.40
CA ARG A 56 -5.92 6.93 15.20
C ARG A 56 -6.56 8.33 15.13
N PRO A 57 -5.84 9.46 15.27
CA PRO A 57 -6.45 10.79 15.20
C PRO A 57 -7.08 11.08 13.82
N VAL A 58 -6.44 10.64 12.73
CA VAL A 58 -6.95 10.80 11.36
C VAL A 58 -8.24 10.00 11.20
N LEU A 59 -8.25 8.74 11.64
CA LEU A 59 -9.43 7.88 11.56
C LEU A 59 -10.62 8.47 12.33
N LYS A 60 -10.39 9.04 13.52
CA LYS A 60 -11.45 9.72 14.28
C LYS A 60 -12.04 10.91 13.52
N LYS A 61 -11.19 11.73 12.90
CA LYS A 61 -11.62 12.89 12.11
C LYS A 61 -12.44 12.46 10.89
N ALA A 62 -12.00 11.43 10.18
CA ALA A 62 -12.73 10.87 9.04
C ALA A 62 -14.14 10.37 9.43
N ILE A 63 -14.23 9.60 10.52
CA ILE A 63 -15.51 9.12 11.06
C ILE A 63 -16.42 10.29 11.47
N ALA A 64 -15.86 11.34 12.08
CA ALA A 64 -16.63 12.53 12.42
C ALA A 64 -17.19 13.23 11.17
N HIS A 65 -16.40 13.36 10.10
CA HIS A 65 -16.88 13.92 8.83
C HIS A 65 -17.99 13.08 8.20
N ILE A 66 -17.89 11.75 8.21
CA ILE A 66 -18.95 10.87 7.69
C ILE A 66 -20.25 11.04 8.49
N ARG A 67 -20.14 11.14 9.82
CA ARG A 67 -21.32 11.32 10.69
C ARG A 67 -21.95 12.69 10.58
N ALA A 68 -21.14 13.72 10.35
CA ALA A 68 -21.61 15.09 10.13
C ALA A 68 -22.27 15.25 8.74
N ASN A 69 -21.71 14.57 7.74
CA ASN A 69 -22.20 14.56 6.36
C ASN A 69 -23.13 13.36 6.15
N LYS A 70 -24.24 13.29 6.92
CA LYS A 70 -25.28 12.27 6.74
C LYS A 70 -25.68 12.19 5.27
N LEU A 71 -25.24 11.14 4.59
CA LEU A 71 -25.96 10.56 3.46
C LEU A 71 -27.12 9.72 4.02
#